data_AF-A0A1E4TFW6-F1
#
_entry.id   AF-A0A1E4TFW6-F1
#
_cell.length_a   1.000
_cell.length_b   1.000
_cell.length_c   1.000
_cell.angle_alpha   90.00
_cell.angle_beta   90.00
_cell.angle_gamma   90.00
#
_symmetry.space_group_name_H-M   'P 1'
#
loop_
_entity.id
_entity.type
_entity.pdbx_description
1 polymer ?
#
loop_
_entity_poly.entity_id
_entity_poly.type
_entity_poly.pdbx_seq_one_letter_code
_entity_poly.pdbx_strand_id
1 'polypeptide(L)'
;MGEESDDEFGDFGDFVSEVEEPKPVNNEDLPERLAALVAETYPPLDPVAVTSEPPSETNYTRQYRDLAHVPILNVPNWQKSVIRRKMLLQLGIPINLDELLPQSVKIKNLEMPSANSEFDIPSLKLLANISELALKSMAPEDLFSHYKKLVDAISIARTELQKVTASKAKTEAEKAAFESVIESLVDYAKRLRDNTIKQAAVPKSRSQSPST
;
A
#
# COMPACT_ATOMS: atom_id res chain seq x y z
N MET A 1 6.97 -39.88 -39.50
CA MET A 1 5.61 -40.09 -40.04
C MET A 1 4.71 -40.03 -38.82
N GLY A 2 4.25 -38.85 -38.41
CA GLY A 2 3.32 -37.96 -39.12
C GLY A 2 2.02 -38.01 -38.31
N GLU A 3 1.25 -36.96 -38.05
CA GLU A 3 1.22 -35.57 -38.49
C GLU A 3 0.55 -34.76 -37.37
N GLU A 4 0.90 -33.49 -37.38
CA GLU A 4 0.32 -32.37 -36.66
C GLU A 4 -1.06 -32.05 -37.26
N SER A 5 -2.05 -31.75 -36.43
CA SER A 5 -3.29 -31.02 -36.79
C SER A 5 -3.80 -30.39 -35.49
N ASP A 6 -3.57 -29.11 -35.25
CA ASP A 6 -4.19 -27.91 -35.84
C ASP A 6 -5.68 -27.74 -35.45
N ASP A 7 -5.91 -26.62 -34.75
CA ASP A 7 -7.12 -25.81 -34.74
C ASP A 7 -8.37 -26.29 -33.98
N GLU A 8 -8.34 -26.18 -32.64
CA GLU A 8 -9.56 -26.00 -31.83
C GLU A 8 -9.73 -24.51 -31.47
N PHE A 9 -9.98 -23.70 -32.49
CA PHE A 9 -10.51 -22.35 -32.35
C PHE A 9 -12.02 -22.47 -32.20
N GLY A 10 -12.52 -22.14 -31.00
CA GLY A 10 -13.93 -22.25 -30.64
C GLY A 10 -14.86 -21.55 -31.63
N ASP A 11 -15.87 -22.29 -32.06
CA ASP A 11 -17.04 -21.86 -32.79
C ASP A 11 -17.65 -20.59 -32.16
N PHE A 12 -17.42 -19.45 -32.83
CA PHE A 12 -18.02 -18.16 -32.51
C PHE A 12 -19.28 -17.91 -33.39
N GLY A 13 -19.96 -19.00 -33.78
CA GLY A 13 -21.04 -19.00 -34.73
C GLY A 13 -22.45 -19.01 -34.13
N ASP A 14 -22.75 -18.15 -33.16
CA ASP A 14 -24.16 -17.83 -32.82
C ASP A 14 -24.34 -16.49 -32.05
N PHE A 15 -23.63 -15.43 -32.46
CA PHE A 15 -23.80 -14.09 -31.87
C PHE A 15 -24.31 -13.06 -32.88
N VAL A 16 -25.14 -13.47 -33.83
CA VAL A 16 -25.86 -12.52 -34.69
C VAL A 16 -27.35 -12.79 -34.56
N SER A 17 -27.88 -12.50 -33.37
CA SER A 17 -29.31 -12.24 -33.24
C SER A 17 -29.65 -11.06 -34.13
N GLU A 18 -30.32 -11.37 -35.25
CA GLU A 18 -31.35 -10.57 -35.91
C GLU A 18 -31.29 -9.07 -35.56
N VAL A 19 -30.40 -8.33 -36.22
CA VAL A 19 -30.50 -6.87 -36.26
C VAL A 19 -31.68 -6.55 -37.17
N GLU A 20 -32.85 -6.41 -36.54
CA GLU A 20 -34.07 -5.94 -37.18
C GLU A 20 -33.79 -4.57 -37.83
N GLU A 21 -33.83 -4.52 -39.16
CA GLU A 21 -33.55 -3.32 -39.93
C GLU A 21 -34.49 -2.17 -39.51
N PRO A 22 -33.98 -0.96 -39.24
CA PRO A 22 -34.83 0.15 -38.86
C PRO A 22 -35.69 0.59 -40.05
N LYS A 23 -37.02 0.44 -39.91
CA LYS A 23 -38.03 0.97 -40.84
C LYS A 23 -37.75 2.44 -41.17
N PRO A 24 -37.99 2.88 -42.43
CA PRO A 24 -37.74 4.26 -42.85
C PRO A 24 -38.53 5.21 -41.96
N VAL A 25 -37.81 6.09 -41.27
CA VAL A 25 -38.38 7.06 -40.33
C VAL A 25 -39.12 8.11 -41.14
N ASN A 26 -40.45 8.05 -41.15
CA ASN A 26 -41.28 9.17 -41.62
C ASN A 26 -41.03 10.36 -40.67
N ASN A 27 -40.57 11.48 -41.22
CA ASN A 27 -40.24 12.69 -40.46
C ASN A 27 -41.47 13.33 -39.77
N GLU A 28 -42.68 12.90 -40.12
CA GLU A 28 -43.95 13.30 -39.51
C GLU A 28 -44.12 12.75 -38.08
N ASP A 29 -43.47 11.61 -37.75
CA ASP A 29 -43.59 10.94 -36.44
C ASP A 29 -42.46 11.34 -35.47
N LEU A 30 -41.47 12.09 -35.96
CA LEU A 30 -40.32 12.58 -35.21
C LEU A 30 -40.70 13.44 -33.98
N PRO A 31 -41.70 14.34 -34.03
CA PRO A 31 -42.10 15.10 -32.84
C PRO A 31 -42.75 14.21 -31.78
N GLU A 32 -43.55 13.21 -32.16
CA GLU A 32 -44.13 12.26 -31.19
C GLU A 32 -43.07 11.37 -30.56
N ARG A 33 -42.09 10.94 -31.35
CA ARG A 33 -40.99 10.10 -30.87
C ARG A 33 -40.03 10.87 -29.97
N LEU A 34 -39.76 12.13 -30.27
CA LEU A 34 -39.03 13.04 -29.37
C LEU A 34 -39.84 13.34 -28.11
N ALA A 35 -41.15 13.57 -28.23
CA ALA A 35 -42.01 13.77 -27.06
C ALA A 35 -42.04 12.54 -26.16
N ALA A 36 -42.06 11.32 -26.74
CA ALA A 36 -41.96 10.08 -25.99
C ALA A 36 -40.61 9.92 -25.30
N LEU A 37 -39.50 10.20 -26.00
CA LEU A 37 -38.16 10.13 -25.42
C LEU A 37 -37.97 11.16 -24.31
N VAL A 38 -38.49 12.37 -24.48
CA VAL A 38 -38.46 13.43 -23.48
C VAL A 38 -39.34 13.07 -22.29
N ALA A 39 -40.51 12.47 -22.49
CA ALA A 39 -41.35 12.00 -21.38
C ALA A 39 -40.70 10.84 -20.61
N GLU A 40 -39.91 10.00 -21.29
CA GLU A 40 -39.18 8.89 -20.67
C GLU A 40 -37.93 9.36 -19.93
N THR A 41 -37.19 10.35 -20.46
CA THR A 41 -36.02 10.93 -19.78
C THR A 41 -36.39 11.97 -18.72
N TYR A 42 -37.52 12.65 -18.89
CA TYR A 42 -38.07 13.65 -17.98
C TYR A 42 -39.56 13.32 -17.75
N PRO A 43 -39.86 12.39 -16.82
CA PRO A 43 -41.24 12.22 -16.37
C PRO A 43 -41.77 13.58 -15.91
N PRO A 44 -43.04 13.93 -16.24
CA PRO A 44 -43.65 15.15 -15.73
C PRO A 44 -43.43 15.16 -14.23
N LEU A 45 -42.75 16.19 -13.74
CA LEU A 45 -42.61 16.40 -12.31
C LEU A 45 -44.05 16.39 -11.79
N ASP A 46 -44.43 15.34 -11.06
CA ASP A 46 -45.56 15.43 -10.16
C ASP A 46 -45.38 16.78 -9.45
N PRO A 47 -46.44 17.59 -9.29
CA PRO A 47 -46.35 18.68 -8.36
C PRO A 47 -46.02 17.98 -7.05
N VAL A 48 -44.73 17.92 -6.73
CA VAL A 48 -44.19 17.47 -5.47
C VAL A 48 -45.11 18.19 -4.53
N ALA A 49 -45.93 17.41 -3.82
CA ALA A 49 -46.62 17.93 -2.67
C ALA A 49 -45.50 18.65 -1.96
N VAL A 50 -45.51 19.99 -2.04
CA VAL A 50 -44.65 20.82 -1.26
C VAL A 50 -45.20 20.51 0.11
N THR A 51 -44.68 19.45 0.70
CA THR A 51 -44.78 19.19 2.11
C THR A 51 -44.16 20.46 2.64
N SER A 52 -45.03 21.39 3.02
CA SER A 52 -44.72 22.71 3.54
C SER A 52 -44.07 22.60 4.92
N GLU A 53 -43.48 21.46 5.25
CA GLU A 53 -42.55 21.31 6.35
C GLU A 53 -41.15 21.55 5.79
N PRO A 54 -40.52 22.71 6.11
CA PRO A 54 -39.13 22.90 5.77
C PRO A 54 -38.31 21.79 6.46
N PRO A 55 -37.55 20.97 5.71
CA PRO A 55 -36.48 20.19 6.30
C PRO A 55 -35.62 21.13 7.13
N SER A 56 -35.32 20.75 8.37
CA SER A 56 -34.49 21.55 9.28
C SER A 56 -33.25 22.07 8.55
N GLU A 57 -32.92 23.35 8.74
CA GLU A 57 -31.81 24.07 8.06
C GLU A 57 -30.46 23.31 8.05
N THR A 58 -30.30 22.39 9.00
CA THR A 58 -29.15 21.48 9.14
C THR A 58 -29.00 20.44 8.03
N ASN A 59 -30.09 19.98 7.41
CA ASN A 59 -30.04 18.95 6.36
C ASN A 59 -29.61 19.54 5.02
N TYR A 60 -30.12 20.73 4.69
CA TYR A 60 -29.75 21.46 3.47
C TYR A 60 -28.27 21.83 3.47
N THR A 61 -27.78 22.40 4.57
CA THR A 61 -26.38 22.81 4.68
C THR A 61 -25.41 21.64 4.54
N ARG A 62 -25.76 20.45 5.04
CA ARG A 62 -24.97 19.22 4.81
C ARG A 62 -24.94 18.79 3.36
N GLN A 63 -26.10 18.73 2.69
CA GLN A 63 -26.16 18.33 1.28
C GLN A 63 -25.39 19.29 0.37
N TYR A 64 -25.52 20.60 0.57
CA TYR A 64 -24.74 21.58 -0.17
C TYR A 64 -23.25 21.53 0.16
N ARG A 65 -22.88 21.28 1.42
CA ARG A 65 -21.48 21.07 1.84
C ARG A 65 -20.88 19.82 1.19
N ASP A 66 -21.66 18.75 1.10
CA ASP A 66 -21.26 17.48 0.49
C ASP A 66 -21.21 17.58 -1.05
N LEU A 67 -21.87 18.53 -1.68
CA LEU A 67 -21.69 18.81 -3.11
C LEU A 67 -20.60 19.86 -3.39
N ALA A 68 -20.30 20.71 -2.39
CA ALA A 68 -19.27 21.74 -2.48
C ALA A 68 -17.88 21.30 -2.03
N HIS A 69 -17.72 20.07 -1.51
CA HIS A 69 -16.38 19.57 -1.20
C HIS A 69 -15.64 19.26 -2.51
N VAL A 70 -14.62 20.06 -2.80
CA VAL A 70 -13.67 19.75 -3.88
C VAL A 70 -13.01 18.42 -3.51
N PRO A 71 -12.99 17.41 -4.41
CA PRO A 71 -12.31 16.16 -4.15
C PRO A 71 -10.85 16.47 -3.78
N ILE A 72 -10.36 15.92 -2.67
CA ILE A 72 -8.99 16.16 -2.21
C ILE A 72 -8.04 15.56 -3.25
N LEU A 73 -7.60 16.39 -4.20
CA LEU A 73 -6.57 16.04 -5.15
C LEU A 73 -5.27 15.97 -4.36
N ASN A 74 -4.83 14.75 -4.04
CA ASN A 74 -3.46 14.55 -3.57
C ASN A 74 -2.52 15.17 -4.60
N VAL A 75 -1.70 16.12 -4.18
CA VAL A 75 -0.71 16.74 -5.09
C VAL A 75 0.14 15.61 -5.68
N PRO A 76 0.18 15.46 -7.02
CA PRO A 76 1.05 14.49 -7.65
C PRO A 76 2.48 14.73 -7.18
N ASN A 77 3.12 13.69 -6.65
CA ASN A 77 4.51 13.72 -6.22
C ASN A 77 5.45 13.72 -7.44
N TRP A 78 5.50 14.86 -8.14
CA TRP A 78 6.27 15.07 -9.37
C TRP A 78 7.75 14.72 -9.25
N GLN A 79 8.30 14.76 -8.03
CA GLN A 79 9.66 14.28 -7.74
C GLN A 79 9.89 12.82 -8.16
N LYS A 80 8.83 11.99 -8.20
CA LYS A 80 8.90 10.58 -8.62
C LYS A 80 8.51 10.34 -10.08
N SER A 81 8.26 11.40 -10.86
CA SER A 81 7.85 11.27 -12.26
C SER A 81 9.00 10.80 -13.14
N VAL A 82 8.78 9.70 -13.88
CA VAL A 82 9.72 9.18 -14.89
C VAL A 82 9.97 10.21 -15.99
N ILE A 83 8.95 10.99 -16.34
CA ILE A 83 9.02 12.04 -17.36
C ILE A 83 9.93 13.16 -16.86
N ARG A 84 9.76 13.62 -15.61
CA ARG A 84 10.65 14.60 -14.98
C ARG A 84 12.09 14.09 -14.95
N ARG A 85 12.30 12.82 -14.56
CA ARG A 85 13.63 12.20 -14.56
C ARG A 85 14.28 12.24 -15.94
N LYS A 86 13.57 11.78 -16.97
CA LYS A 86 14.08 11.76 -18.35
C LYS A 86 14.42 13.18 -18.83
N MET A 87 13.56 14.15 -18.52
CA MET A 87 13.79 15.57 -18.83
C MET A 87 15.02 16.13 -18.09
N LEU A 88 15.14 15.91 -16.78
CA LEU A 88 16.27 16.42 -15.98
C LEU A 88 17.60 15.78 -16.38
N LEU A 89 17.59 14.47 -16.70
CA LEU A 89 18.74 13.78 -17.26
C LEU A 89 19.12 14.36 -18.63
N GLN A 90 18.16 14.68 -19.50
CA GLN A 90 18.41 15.34 -20.78
C GLN A 90 18.95 16.77 -20.62
N LEU A 91 18.58 17.47 -19.55
CA LEU A 91 19.06 18.81 -19.22
C LEU A 91 20.40 18.82 -18.46
N GLY A 92 20.96 17.66 -18.10
CA GLY A 92 22.21 17.57 -17.34
C GLY A 92 22.10 18.06 -15.89
N ILE A 93 20.88 18.17 -15.35
CA ILE A 93 20.64 18.62 -13.98
C ILE A 93 20.83 17.41 -13.03
N PRO A 94 21.67 17.49 -11.99
CA PRO A 94 21.86 16.40 -11.05
C PRO A 94 20.55 16.09 -10.31
N ILE A 95 20.23 14.80 -10.22
CA ILE A 95 18.99 14.28 -9.62
C ILE A 95 19.31 13.65 -8.27
N ASN A 96 18.40 13.79 -7.30
CA ASN A 96 18.54 13.18 -5.98
C ASN A 96 18.53 11.65 -6.10
N LEU A 97 19.52 10.97 -5.51
CA LEU A 97 19.63 9.50 -5.52
C LEU A 97 18.49 8.80 -4.76
N ASP A 98 17.82 9.50 -3.84
CA ASP A 98 16.61 9.01 -3.16
C ASP A 98 15.41 8.83 -4.12
N GLU A 99 15.43 9.50 -5.28
CA GLU A 99 14.42 9.34 -6.35
C GLU A 99 14.72 8.13 -7.27
N LEU A 100 15.92 7.52 -7.14
CA LEU A 100 16.40 6.41 -7.98
C LEU A 100 16.23 5.03 -7.34
N LEU A 101 15.84 4.97 -6.07
CA LEU A 101 15.44 3.71 -5.46
C LEU A 101 14.11 3.28 -6.09
N PRO A 102 13.97 2.05 -6.64
CA PRO A 102 12.67 1.56 -7.07
C PRO A 102 11.72 1.69 -5.88
N GLN A 103 10.56 2.35 -6.08
CA GLN A 103 9.57 2.54 -5.02
C GLN A 103 9.20 1.18 -4.46
N SER A 104 9.71 0.89 -3.27
CA SER A 104 9.80 -0.44 -2.70
C SER A 104 10.45 -1.46 -3.65
N VAL A 105 11.75 -1.71 -3.47
CA VAL A 105 12.06 -3.10 -3.13
C VAL A 105 11.11 -3.38 -1.97
N LYS A 106 10.00 -4.08 -2.23
CA LYS A 106 9.35 -4.84 -1.18
C LYS A 106 10.50 -5.71 -0.70
N ILE A 107 11.22 -5.26 0.32
CA ILE A 107 11.86 -6.16 1.26
C ILE A 107 10.68 -7.05 1.58
N LYS A 108 10.65 -8.24 0.95
CA LYS A 108 9.62 -9.26 1.17
C LYS A 108 9.44 -9.19 2.66
N ASN A 109 8.24 -8.77 3.04
CA ASN A 109 7.95 -8.10 4.29
C ASN A 109 9.01 -8.46 5.32
N LEU A 110 9.68 -7.46 5.90
CA LEU A 110 10.10 -7.63 7.27
C LEU A 110 8.81 -8.00 8.00
N GLU A 111 8.51 -9.29 8.00
CA GLU A 111 7.36 -9.89 8.59
C GLU A 111 7.67 -9.67 10.04
N MET A 112 7.18 -8.52 10.52
CA MET A 112 6.85 -8.33 11.91
C MET A 112 6.35 -9.70 12.38
N PRO A 113 6.97 -10.31 13.40
CA PRO A 113 6.62 -11.65 13.90
C PRO A 113 5.20 -11.68 14.48
N SER A 114 4.22 -11.47 13.60
CA SER A 114 2.85 -11.08 13.89
C SER A 114 1.88 -11.67 12.86
N ALA A 115 2.34 -12.17 11.70
CA ALA A 115 1.44 -12.76 10.71
C ALA A 115 0.86 -14.11 11.15
N ASN A 116 1.49 -14.78 12.13
CA ASN A 116 1.06 -16.09 12.65
C ASN A 116 0.77 -16.06 14.15
N SER A 117 0.63 -14.87 14.76
CA SER A 117 0.34 -14.84 16.18
C SER A 117 -1.12 -15.23 16.40
N GLU A 118 -1.35 -16.27 17.20
CA GLU A 118 -2.61 -16.63 17.85
C GLU A 118 -3.22 -15.48 18.70
N PHE A 119 -2.56 -14.31 18.68
CA PHE A 119 -2.81 -13.10 19.42
C PHE A 119 -3.52 -12.05 18.53
N ASP A 120 -4.86 -12.10 18.48
CA ASP A 120 -5.67 -11.12 17.75
C ASP A 120 -5.86 -9.82 18.55
N ILE A 121 -5.01 -8.83 18.28
CA ILE A 121 -4.98 -7.53 18.96
C ILE A 121 -6.37 -6.83 18.96
N PRO A 122 -7.10 -6.72 17.83
CA PRO A 122 -8.48 -6.22 17.80
C PRO A 122 -9.42 -6.89 18.80
N SER A 123 -9.48 -8.23 18.83
CA SER A 123 -10.35 -8.96 19.74
C SER A 123 -9.98 -8.75 21.20
N LEU A 124 -8.69 -8.72 21.52
CA LEU A 124 -8.21 -8.38 22.87
C LEU A 124 -8.62 -6.97 23.30
N LYS A 125 -8.51 -5.99 22.40
CA LYS A 125 -8.94 -4.60 22.68
C LYS A 125 -10.43 -4.53 22.97
N LEU A 126 -11.24 -5.28 22.23
CA LEU A 126 -12.69 -5.36 22.49
C LEU A 126 -12.96 -5.96 23.87
N LEU A 127 -12.29 -7.06 24.23
CA LEU A 127 -12.44 -7.70 25.54
C LEU A 127 -12.05 -6.78 26.71
N ALA A 128 -10.99 -5.98 26.53
CA ALA A 128 -10.51 -5.03 27.54
C ALA A 128 -11.38 -3.76 27.64
N ASN A 129 -12.09 -3.39 26.58
CA ASN A 129 -12.91 -2.17 26.51
C ASN A 129 -14.35 -2.36 27.02
N ILE A 130 -14.71 -3.53 27.55
CA ILE A 130 -16.04 -3.72 28.12
C ILE A 130 -16.20 -2.81 29.35
N SER A 131 -17.14 -1.87 29.27
CA SER A 131 -17.39 -0.90 30.34
C SER A 131 -17.90 -1.54 31.64
N GLU A 132 -17.60 -0.91 32.77
CA GLU A 132 -18.02 -1.38 34.10
C GLU A 132 -19.55 -1.55 34.23
N LEU A 133 -20.32 -0.67 33.58
CA LEU A 133 -21.78 -0.76 33.58
C LEU A 133 -22.26 -2.04 32.86
N ALA A 134 -21.61 -2.39 31.75
CA ALA A 134 -21.89 -3.63 31.03
C ALA A 134 -21.47 -4.86 31.85
N LEU A 135 -20.33 -4.81 32.54
CA LEU A 135 -19.89 -5.90 33.43
C LEU A 135 -20.87 -6.15 34.57
N LYS A 136 -21.44 -5.08 35.15
CA LYS A 136 -22.44 -5.19 36.23
C LYS A 136 -23.80 -5.71 35.74
N SER A 137 -24.13 -5.50 34.47
CA SER A 137 -25.38 -5.95 33.84
C SER A 137 -25.28 -7.33 33.18
N MET A 138 -24.09 -7.96 33.18
CA MET A 138 -23.84 -9.26 32.58
C MET A 138 -24.33 -10.39 33.49
N ALA A 139 -24.79 -11.50 32.90
CA ALA A 139 -25.11 -12.69 33.68
C ALA A 139 -23.86 -13.24 34.40
N PRO A 140 -24.02 -13.89 35.57
CA PRO A 140 -22.88 -14.35 36.34
C PRO A 140 -22.05 -15.42 35.61
N GLU A 141 -22.66 -16.28 34.79
CA GLU A 141 -21.92 -17.28 33.99
C GLU A 141 -21.09 -16.63 32.87
N ASP A 142 -21.66 -15.60 32.24
CA ASP A 142 -21.04 -14.85 31.16
C ASP A 142 -19.85 -14.02 31.67
N LEU A 143 -19.97 -13.45 32.88
CA LEU A 143 -18.89 -12.72 33.55
C LEU A 143 -17.70 -13.65 33.83
N PHE A 144 -17.95 -14.87 34.31
CA PHE A 144 -16.87 -15.84 34.54
C PHE A 144 -16.19 -16.25 33.22
N SER A 145 -16.97 -16.42 32.15
CA SER A 145 -16.45 -16.72 30.81
C SER A 145 -15.60 -15.57 30.26
N HIS A 146 -16.00 -14.32 30.47
CA HIS A 146 -15.23 -13.13 30.09
C HIS A 146 -13.92 -13.03 30.90
N TYR A 147 -13.98 -13.24 32.21
CA TYR A 147 -12.81 -13.27 33.08
C TYR A 147 -11.81 -14.35 32.63
N LYS A 148 -12.28 -15.57 32.34
CA LYS A 148 -11.43 -16.65 31.84
C LYS A 148 -10.73 -16.26 30.54
N LYS A 149 -11.47 -15.70 29.57
CA LYS A 149 -10.90 -15.19 28.31
C LYS A 149 -9.82 -14.13 28.55
N LEU A 150 -10.02 -13.22 29.51
CA LEU A 150 -9.02 -12.22 29.87
C LEU A 150 -7.75 -12.84 30.47
N VAL A 151 -7.89 -13.83 31.36
CA VAL A 151 -6.74 -14.53 31.96
C VAL A 151 -5.94 -15.28 30.89
N ASP A 152 -6.64 -16.01 30.01
CA ASP A 152 -6.02 -16.73 28.91
C ASP A 152 -5.29 -15.74 27.98
N ALA A 153 -5.94 -14.64 27.60
CA ALA A 153 -5.36 -13.58 26.78
C ALA A 153 -4.10 -12.94 27.42
N ILE A 154 -4.10 -12.72 28.73
CA ILE A 154 -2.92 -12.21 29.46
C ILE A 154 -1.77 -13.23 29.43
N SER A 155 -2.08 -14.52 29.57
CA SER A 155 -1.06 -15.57 29.50
C SER A 155 -0.41 -15.62 28.10
N ILE A 156 -1.21 -15.52 27.04
CA ILE A 156 -0.74 -15.51 25.66
C ILE A 156 0.10 -14.25 25.40
N ALA A 157 -0.38 -13.07 25.83
CA ALA A 157 0.36 -11.81 25.68
C ALA A 157 1.75 -11.87 26.30
N ARG A 158 1.89 -12.50 27.47
CA ARG A 158 3.18 -12.64 28.18
C ARG A 158 4.15 -13.54 27.42
N THR A 159 3.66 -14.67 26.90
CA THR A 159 4.53 -15.58 26.15
C THR A 159 4.99 -14.96 24.83
N GLU A 160 4.10 -14.27 24.12
CA GLU A 160 4.46 -13.52 22.90
C GLU A 160 5.46 -12.39 23.19
N LEU A 161 5.26 -11.63 24.27
CA LEU A 161 6.21 -10.61 24.69
C LEU A 161 7.60 -11.24 24.93
N GLN A 162 7.66 -12.37 25.62
CA GLN A 162 8.92 -13.07 25.88
C GLN A 162 9.60 -13.56 24.59
N LYS A 163 8.85 -14.10 23.63
CA LYS A 163 9.39 -14.50 22.32
C LYS A 163 9.96 -13.30 21.57
N VAL A 164 9.23 -12.19 21.53
CA VAL A 164 9.64 -10.97 20.83
C VAL A 164 10.87 -10.34 21.48
N THR A 165 10.94 -10.27 22.80
CA THR A 165 12.13 -9.75 23.49
C THR A 165 13.34 -10.64 23.26
N ALA A 166 13.18 -11.97 23.30
CA ALA A 166 14.25 -12.92 23.00
C ALA A 166 14.73 -12.80 21.54
N SER A 167 13.81 -12.70 20.58
CA SER A 167 14.17 -12.51 19.18
C SER A 167 14.89 -11.19 18.94
N LYS A 168 14.45 -10.09 19.60
CA LYS A 168 15.13 -8.79 19.53
C LYS A 168 16.54 -8.84 20.11
N ALA A 169 16.72 -9.50 21.25
CA ALA A 169 18.03 -9.66 21.87
C ALA A 169 18.98 -10.46 20.98
N LYS A 170 18.48 -11.52 20.32
CA LYS A 170 19.26 -12.31 19.35
C LYS A 170 19.70 -11.45 18.16
N THR A 171 18.79 -10.69 17.55
CA THR A 171 19.14 -9.82 16.42
C THR A 171 20.12 -8.71 16.81
N GLU A 172 20.01 -8.18 18.03
CA GLU A 172 20.95 -7.16 18.52
C GLU A 172 22.35 -7.77 18.76
N ALA A 173 22.43 -8.99 19.26
CA ALA A 173 23.70 -9.70 19.42
C ALA A 173 24.37 -10.00 18.07
N GLU A 174 23.60 -10.45 17.08
CA GLU A 174 24.10 -10.66 15.71
C GLU A 174 24.57 -9.34 15.08
N LYS A 175 23.81 -8.26 15.26
CA LYS A 175 24.21 -6.91 14.82
C LYS A 175 25.53 -6.47 15.46
N ALA A 176 25.68 -6.60 16.77
CA ALA A 176 26.92 -6.26 17.46
C ALA A 176 28.12 -7.08 16.95
N ALA A 177 27.91 -8.36 16.63
CA ALA A 177 28.94 -9.20 16.02
C ALA A 177 29.33 -8.69 14.61
N PHE A 178 28.35 -8.31 13.78
CA PHE A 178 28.65 -7.71 12.47
C PHE A 178 29.38 -6.38 12.59
N GLU A 179 29.01 -5.52 13.53
CA GLU A 179 29.69 -4.25 13.79
C GLU A 179 31.16 -4.49 14.15
N SER A 180 31.44 -5.44 15.04
CA SER A 180 32.82 -5.82 15.40
C SER A 180 33.63 -6.35 14.20
N VAL A 181 33.02 -7.17 13.34
CA VAL A 181 33.67 -7.66 12.10
C VAL A 181 33.95 -6.50 11.15
N ILE A 182 33.01 -5.58 10.99
CA ILE A 182 33.16 -4.40 10.12
C ILE A 182 34.27 -3.49 10.65
N GLU A 183 34.33 -3.22 11.95
CA GLU A 183 35.42 -2.46 12.58
C GLU A 183 36.78 -3.09 12.30
N SER A 184 36.90 -4.40 12.50
CA SER A 184 38.12 -5.15 12.21
C SER A 184 38.54 -5.07 10.73
N LEU A 185 37.59 -5.21 9.80
CA LEU A 185 37.85 -5.10 8.36
C LEU A 185 38.26 -3.68 7.96
N VAL A 186 37.59 -2.66 8.50
CA VAL A 186 37.89 -1.26 8.25
C VAL A 186 39.29 -0.91 8.77
N ASP A 187 39.64 -1.38 9.96
CA ASP A 187 40.97 -1.17 10.54
C ASP A 187 42.06 -1.90 9.77
N TYR A 188 41.81 -3.12 9.29
CA TYR A 188 42.72 -3.82 8.40
C TYR A 188 42.95 -3.06 7.08
N ALA A 189 41.88 -2.58 6.45
CA ALA A 189 41.96 -1.82 5.20
C ALA A 189 42.70 -0.48 5.37
N LYS A 190 42.47 0.23 6.50
CA LYS A 190 43.24 1.43 6.86
C LYS A 190 44.73 1.11 7.00
N ARG A 191 45.08 0.06 7.76
CA ARG A 191 46.47 -0.39 7.94
C ARG A 191 47.13 -0.76 6.61
N LEU A 192 46.42 -1.46 5.72
CA LEU A 192 46.93 -1.80 4.40
C LEU A 192 47.27 -0.55 3.59
N ARG A 193 46.37 0.45 3.58
CA ARG A 193 46.61 1.74 2.92
C ARG A 193 47.82 2.46 3.52
N ASP A 194 47.90 2.56 4.84
CA ASP A 194 48.99 3.25 5.53
C ASP A 194 50.34 2.57 5.26
N ASN A 195 50.37 1.23 5.24
CA ASN A 195 51.57 0.48 4.89
C ASN A 195 51.99 0.70 3.43
N THR A 196 51.03 0.77 2.51
CA THR A 196 51.30 1.06 1.09
C THR A 196 51.89 2.47 0.93
N ILE A 197 51.34 3.46 1.63
CA ILE A 197 51.84 4.84 1.65
C ILE A 197 53.26 4.87 2.23
N LYS A 198 53.51 4.17 3.35
CA LYS A 198 54.85 4.08 3.96
C LYS A 198 55.86 3.45 3.01
N GLN A 199 55.50 2.36 2.33
CA GLN A 199 56.39 1.70 1.36
C GLN A 199 56.69 2.58 0.15
N ALA A 200 55.69 3.33 -0.35
CA ALA A 200 55.88 4.29 -1.44
C ALA A 200 56.75 5.50 -1.02
N ALA A 201 56.78 5.83 0.27
CA ALA A 201 57.57 6.94 0.82
C ALA A 201 59.02 6.57 1.16
N VAL A 202 59.41 5.28 1.18
CA VAL A 202 60.82 4.89 1.39
C VAL A 202 61.63 5.21 0.13
N PRO A 203 62.63 6.12 0.20
CA PRO A 203 63.46 6.43 -0.94
C PRO A 203 64.30 5.21 -1.31
N LYS A 204 64.17 4.77 -2.56
CA LYS A 204 64.98 3.69 -3.14
C LYS A 204 66.44 4.15 -3.10
N SER A 205 67.23 3.61 -2.17
CA SER A 205 68.65 3.90 -2.08
C SER A 205 69.31 3.47 -3.39
N ARG A 206 69.72 4.47 -4.18
CA ARG A 206 70.43 4.31 -5.45
C ARG A 206 71.78 3.67 -5.13
N SER A 207 71.87 2.36 -5.24
CA SER A 207 73.14 1.63 -5.19
C SER A 207 74.02 2.16 -6.32
N GLN A 208 75.00 3.00 -5.98
CA GLN A 208 76.07 3.35 -6.89
C GLN A 208 76.92 2.10 -7.13
N SER A 209 76.96 1.66 -8.38
CA SER A 209 77.90 0.65 -8.87
C SER A 209 79.33 1.21 -8.88
N PRO A 210 80.35 0.45 -8.49
CA PRO A 210 81.74 0.88 -8.61
C PRO A 210 82.14 0.84 -10.10
N SER A 211 82.57 1.98 -10.66
CA SER A 211 83.25 2.01 -11.96
C SER A 211 84.73 1.74 -11.77
N THR A 212 85.20 0.75 -12.52
CA THR A 212 86.59 0.36 -12.76
C THR A 212 87.32 1.39 -13.60
#